data_AF-A0A6J0CWU4-F1
#
_entry.id   AF-A0A6J0CWU4-F1
#
_cell.length_a   1.000
_cell.length_b   1.000
_cell.length_c   1.000
_cell.angle_alpha   90.00
_cell.angle_beta   90.00
_cell.angle_gamma   90.00
#
_symmetry.space_group_name_H-M   'P 1'
#
loop_
_entity.id
_entity.type
_entity.pdbx_description
1 polymer ?
#
loop_
_entity_poly.entity_id
_entity_poly.type
_entity_poly.pdbx_seq_one_letter_code
_entity_poly.pdbx_strand_id
1 'polypeptide(L)'
;MEYSSIRGFIGSHPSEGLRKQFQDRITVFLSTWNALRRSLETNGEIKLPEDFCRSELDLDAEFEVILPRRRGLGLCATALVSYLISLHNHMVYMVQKFSEENNSYSVDTSEVTDQHVISYEVERDLTPLILSNCQYQVHQGGETSQEFDLEKIQRQISSRFLQGKPRLTLKGIPTLVYRRDWDYEHLFLSIKNKMAQNPLTNSAISAIRGQLQSYSDACEALSIIEVTLRFLSTAGGDPGMDLNVYIQDILQMGDQTALISKVLDRCQLRHVIALWLFLSAHKSEQRLRLKKEVFREIDVKYKEDLSPQHARLLHTFLNEAGLDAFLLELHEMIVLKLRGPQAESSFNPRWSLKDTLVSYMETKESDVLPEVESQFPEEILMSSCISVWKAAATRKQDRQTR
;
A
#
# COMPACT_ATOMS: atom_id res chain seq x y z
N MET A 1 5.85 16.21 -3.87
CA MET A 1 6.71 15.74 -4.97
C MET A 1 7.44 16.94 -5.55
N GLU A 2 8.70 16.79 -5.99
CA GLU A 2 9.52 17.91 -6.50
C GLU A 2 9.26 18.24 -7.98
N TYR A 3 8.52 17.40 -8.71
CA TYR A 3 8.20 17.60 -10.13
C TYR A 3 6.69 17.72 -10.33
N SER A 4 6.27 18.78 -11.03
CA SER A 4 4.87 19.04 -11.37
C SER A 4 4.45 18.36 -12.68
N SER A 5 5.32 18.26 -13.68
CA SER A 5 5.00 17.66 -14.98
C SER A 5 6.07 16.69 -15.50
N ILE A 6 5.69 15.84 -16.44
CA ILE A 6 6.58 14.94 -17.16
C ILE A 6 7.71 15.71 -17.86
N ARG A 7 7.38 16.82 -18.55
CA ARG A 7 8.37 17.70 -19.18
C ARG A 7 9.37 18.26 -18.17
N GLY A 8 8.91 18.63 -16.97
CA GLY A 8 9.78 19.08 -15.88
C GLY A 8 10.77 18.00 -15.42
N PHE A 9 10.34 16.74 -15.37
CA PHE A 9 11.19 15.60 -15.04
C PHE A 9 12.24 15.29 -16.12
N ILE A 10 11.86 15.27 -17.40
CA ILE A 10 12.84 15.10 -18.49
C ILE A 10 13.82 16.29 -18.48
N GLY A 11 13.32 17.49 -18.21
CA GLY A 11 14.08 18.72 -18.11
C GLY A 11 15.15 18.73 -17.01
N SER A 12 15.00 17.98 -15.92
CA SER A 12 15.92 18.06 -14.77
C SER A 12 17.20 17.23 -14.92
N HIS A 13 17.30 16.37 -15.95
CA HIS A 13 18.45 15.48 -16.12
C HIS A 13 19.61 16.17 -16.86
N PRO A 14 20.86 16.07 -16.36
CA PRO A 14 22.01 16.74 -16.96
C PRO A 14 22.55 16.05 -18.22
N SER A 15 22.30 14.75 -18.40
CA SER A 15 22.77 13.98 -19.56
C SER A 15 21.79 14.02 -20.72
N GLU A 16 22.22 14.51 -21.87
CA GLU A 16 21.40 14.59 -23.09
C GLU A 16 20.98 13.21 -23.61
N GLY A 17 21.87 12.21 -23.51
CA GLY A 17 21.55 10.83 -23.89
C GLY A 17 20.46 10.22 -23.02
N LEU A 18 20.49 10.47 -21.70
CA LEU A 18 19.49 9.98 -20.77
C LEU A 18 18.14 10.69 -20.97
N ARG A 19 18.16 12.00 -21.25
CA ARG A 19 16.95 12.78 -21.59
C ARG A 19 16.25 12.21 -22.81
N LYS A 20 17.00 11.94 -23.88
CA LYS A 20 16.44 11.35 -25.10
C LYS A 20 15.83 9.97 -24.85
N GLN A 21 16.53 9.10 -24.12
CA GLN A 21 16.00 7.78 -23.77
C GLN A 21 14.70 7.84 -22.95
N PHE A 22 14.63 8.74 -21.96
CA PHE A 22 13.38 8.93 -21.19
C PHE A 22 12.27 9.49 -22.06
N GLN A 23 12.57 10.47 -22.91
CA GLN A 23 11.61 11.04 -23.83
C GLN A 23 11.05 9.98 -24.78
N ASP A 24 11.89 9.14 -25.37
CA ASP A 24 11.46 8.07 -26.27
C ASP A 24 10.54 7.07 -25.54
N ARG A 25 10.93 6.59 -24.35
CA ARG A 25 10.14 5.64 -23.56
C ARG A 25 8.81 6.22 -23.08
N ILE A 26 8.81 7.46 -22.62
CA ILE A 26 7.60 8.13 -22.14
C ILE A 26 6.67 8.43 -23.32
N THR A 27 7.21 8.77 -24.50
CA THR A 27 6.40 8.97 -25.70
C THR A 27 5.66 7.69 -26.08
N VAL A 28 6.34 6.53 -26.03
CA VAL A 28 5.70 5.21 -26.25
C VAL A 28 4.62 4.93 -25.20
N PHE A 29 4.88 5.24 -23.93
CA PHE A 29 3.88 5.09 -22.87
C PHE A 29 2.63 5.94 -23.15
N LEU A 30 2.81 7.22 -23.47
CA LEU A 30 1.71 8.16 -23.73
C LEU A 30 0.91 7.76 -24.97
N SER A 31 1.57 7.37 -26.06
CA SER A 31 0.87 6.90 -27.27
C SER A 31 0.07 5.63 -27.01
N THR A 32 0.63 4.69 -26.24
CA THR A 32 -0.04 3.43 -25.89
C THR A 32 -1.22 3.68 -24.96
N TRP A 33 -1.07 4.57 -23.98
CA TRP A 33 -2.16 5.00 -23.11
C TRP A 33 -3.29 5.64 -23.92
N ASN A 34 -2.99 6.62 -24.77
CA ASN A 34 -4.00 7.33 -25.56
C ASN A 34 -4.76 6.38 -26.51
N ALA A 35 -4.11 5.32 -26.99
CA ALA A 35 -4.76 4.26 -27.77
C ALA A 35 -5.68 3.36 -26.93
N LEU A 36 -5.32 3.05 -25.69
CA LEU A 36 -6.00 2.04 -24.87
C LEU A 36 -6.90 2.60 -23.75
N ARG A 37 -6.88 3.91 -23.47
CA ARG A 37 -7.60 4.54 -22.33
C ARG A 37 -9.08 4.20 -22.24
N ARG A 38 -9.79 4.16 -23.38
CA ARG A 38 -11.24 3.81 -23.42
C ARG A 38 -11.47 2.31 -23.17
N SER A 39 -10.58 1.48 -23.69
CA SER A 39 -10.62 0.02 -23.47
C SER A 39 -10.30 -0.32 -22.01
N LEU A 40 -9.41 0.44 -21.38
CA LEU A 40 -9.08 0.33 -19.95
C LEU A 40 -10.28 0.68 -19.06
N GLU A 41 -11.04 1.71 -19.42
CA GLU A 41 -12.25 2.10 -18.70
C GLU A 41 -13.34 1.03 -18.74
N THR A 42 -13.50 0.34 -19.87
CA THR A 42 -14.60 -0.63 -20.07
C THR A 42 -14.22 -2.07 -19.71
N ASN A 43 -13.03 -2.50 -20.15
CA ASN A 43 -12.57 -3.89 -20.13
C ASN A 43 -11.36 -4.12 -19.21
N GLY A 44 -10.90 -3.09 -18.49
CA GLY A 44 -9.78 -3.19 -17.57
C GLY A 44 -10.15 -3.91 -16.28
N GLU A 45 -9.25 -4.77 -15.79
CA GLU A 45 -9.40 -5.42 -14.47
C GLU A 45 -9.30 -4.42 -13.31
N ILE A 46 -8.54 -3.34 -13.51
CA ILE A 46 -8.37 -2.26 -12.54
C ILE A 46 -9.37 -1.15 -12.83
N LYS A 47 -10.32 -0.93 -11.91
CA LYS A 47 -11.29 0.17 -12.01
C LYS A 47 -10.59 1.52 -11.80
N LEU A 48 -10.48 2.28 -12.87
CA LEU A 48 -9.95 3.64 -12.86
C LEU A 48 -11.11 4.64 -12.71
N PRO A 49 -10.93 5.75 -11.96
CA PRO A 49 -11.86 6.88 -12.00
C PRO A 49 -12.03 7.41 -13.43
N GLU A 50 -13.26 7.74 -13.82
CA GLU A 50 -13.59 8.22 -15.17
C GLU A 50 -12.73 9.44 -15.58
N ASP A 51 -12.40 10.30 -14.62
CA ASP A 51 -11.61 11.50 -14.85
C ASP A 51 -10.21 11.21 -15.41
N PHE A 52 -9.65 10.03 -15.14
CA PHE A 52 -8.31 9.65 -15.63
C PHE A 52 -8.31 9.21 -17.10
N CYS A 53 -9.43 8.68 -17.60
CA CYS A 53 -9.55 8.16 -18.97
C CYS A 53 -10.10 9.20 -19.97
N ARG A 54 -10.67 10.32 -19.48
CA ARG A 54 -11.33 11.36 -20.28
C ARG A 54 -10.37 12.20 -21.14
N SER A 55 -9.23 12.63 -20.59
CA SER A 55 -8.25 13.45 -21.31
C SER A 55 -7.16 12.62 -21.98
N GLU A 56 -6.60 13.16 -23.06
CA GLU A 56 -5.36 12.63 -23.63
C GLU A 56 -4.19 13.07 -22.75
N LEU A 57 -3.26 12.16 -22.51
CA LEU A 57 -2.03 12.46 -21.79
C LEU A 57 -0.97 12.93 -22.77
N ASP A 58 -0.34 14.05 -22.46
CA ASP A 58 0.80 14.62 -23.16
C ASP A 58 2.00 14.79 -22.20
N LEU A 59 3.06 15.43 -22.68
CA LEU A 59 4.25 15.70 -21.87
C LEU A 59 4.03 16.76 -20.77
N ASP A 60 2.93 17.50 -20.82
CA ASP A 60 2.58 18.52 -19.83
C ASP A 60 1.70 17.94 -18.71
N ALA A 61 1.25 16.68 -18.84
CA ALA A 61 0.56 15.94 -17.80
C ALA A 61 1.38 15.77 -16.51
N GLU A 62 0.67 15.49 -15.41
CA GLU A 62 1.27 15.29 -14.09
C GLU A 62 2.27 14.14 -14.09
N PHE A 63 3.43 14.36 -13.46
CA PHE A 63 4.48 13.34 -13.35
C PHE A 63 4.00 12.05 -12.67
N GLU A 64 2.95 12.11 -11.84
CA GLU A 64 2.43 10.94 -11.13
C GLU A 64 1.88 9.85 -12.05
N VAL A 65 1.40 10.19 -13.26
CA VAL A 65 0.76 9.23 -14.17
C VAL A 65 1.69 8.14 -14.68
N ILE A 66 3.00 8.44 -14.78
CA ILE A 66 4.03 7.50 -15.25
C ILE A 66 4.66 6.70 -14.11
N LEU A 67 4.35 7.03 -12.85
CA LEU A 67 4.85 6.31 -11.69
C LEU A 67 3.95 5.11 -11.41
N PRO A 68 4.45 3.87 -11.43
CA PRO A 68 3.59 2.71 -11.20
C PRO A 68 3.20 2.63 -9.73
N ARG A 69 2.01 3.13 -9.39
CA ARG A 69 1.47 3.13 -8.03
C ARG A 69 0.15 2.39 -8.00
N ARG A 70 -0.18 1.77 -6.87
CA ARG A 70 -1.49 1.15 -6.64
C ARG A 70 -2.55 2.14 -6.14
N ARG A 71 -2.26 3.44 -6.18
CA ARG A 71 -3.13 4.52 -5.67
C ARG A 71 -2.97 5.76 -6.53
N GLY A 72 -4.03 6.57 -6.58
CA GLY A 72 -4.04 7.88 -7.25
C GLY A 72 -3.78 7.79 -8.76
N LEU A 73 -3.18 8.83 -9.31
CA LEU A 73 -2.88 8.95 -10.74
C LEU A 73 -1.88 7.89 -11.24
N GLY A 74 -1.02 7.35 -10.37
CA GLY A 74 -0.08 6.29 -10.73
C GLY A 74 -0.75 4.94 -11.03
N LEU A 75 -2.06 4.81 -10.80
CA LEU A 75 -2.86 3.67 -11.27
C LEU A 75 -2.87 3.56 -12.80
N CYS A 76 -2.69 4.67 -13.52
CA CYS A 76 -2.67 4.66 -14.99
C CYS A 76 -1.57 3.72 -15.52
N ALA A 77 -0.35 3.86 -15.00
CA ALA A 77 0.77 3.01 -15.40
C ALA A 77 0.54 1.54 -15.03
N THR A 78 0.04 1.25 -13.83
CA THR A 78 -0.23 -0.12 -13.40
C THR A 78 -1.36 -0.77 -14.20
N ALA A 79 -2.45 -0.04 -14.46
CA ALA A 79 -3.59 -0.53 -15.24
C ALA A 79 -3.21 -0.80 -16.69
N LEU A 80 -2.41 0.06 -17.32
CA LEU A 80 -1.94 -0.14 -18.68
C LEU A 80 -1.15 -1.45 -18.81
N VAL A 81 -0.18 -1.67 -17.91
CA VAL A 81 0.65 -2.88 -17.90
C VAL A 81 -0.19 -4.13 -17.63
N SER A 82 -1.08 -4.09 -16.63
CA SER A 82 -1.98 -5.20 -16.32
C SER A 82 -2.88 -5.56 -17.51
N TYR A 83 -3.39 -4.57 -18.23
CA TYR A 83 -4.26 -4.80 -19.38
C TYR A 83 -3.51 -5.41 -20.57
N LEU A 84 -2.30 -4.93 -20.87
CA LEU A 84 -1.44 -5.52 -21.90
C LEU A 84 -1.10 -6.98 -21.59
N ILE A 85 -0.80 -7.28 -20.32
CA ILE A 85 -0.57 -8.65 -19.85
C ILE A 85 -1.83 -9.51 -20.02
N SER A 86 -2.99 -8.97 -19.67
CA SER A 86 -4.27 -9.68 -19.80
C SER A 86 -4.58 -10.01 -21.27
N LEU A 87 -4.39 -9.05 -22.19
CA LEU A 87 -4.53 -9.27 -23.64
C LEU A 87 -3.58 -10.35 -24.16
N HIS A 88 -2.29 -10.27 -23.79
CA HIS A 88 -1.29 -11.25 -24.17
C HIS A 88 -1.68 -12.65 -23.66
N ASN A 89 -1.98 -12.76 -22.37
CA ASN A 89 -2.33 -14.03 -21.74
C ASN A 89 -3.62 -14.62 -22.29
N HIS A 90 -4.60 -13.78 -22.67
CA HIS A 90 -5.83 -14.23 -23.30
C HIS A 90 -5.56 -14.88 -24.67
N MET A 91 -4.72 -14.24 -25.50
CA MET A 91 -4.34 -14.80 -26.81
C MET A 91 -3.56 -16.11 -26.67
N VAL A 92 -2.58 -16.16 -25.76
CA VAL A 92 -1.81 -17.38 -25.46
C VAL A 92 -2.73 -18.51 -24.97
N TYR A 93 -3.67 -18.20 -24.07
CA TYR A 93 -4.64 -19.17 -23.57
C TYR A 93 -5.53 -19.72 -24.69
N MET A 94 -6.02 -18.86 -25.60
CA MET A 94 -6.81 -19.32 -26.75
C MET A 94 -6.00 -20.28 -27.62
N VAL A 95 -4.76 -19.95 -27.95
CA VAL A 95 -3.90 -20.82 -28.78
C VAL A 95 -3.65 -22.18 -28.12
N GLN A 96 -3.36 -22.20 -26.81
CA GLN A 96 -3.20 -23.45 -26.05
C GLN A 96 -4.47 -24.30 -26.05
N LYS A 97 -5.64 -23.66 -25.88
CA LYS A 97 -6.93 -24.34 -25.93
C LYS A 97 -7.20 -24.96 -27.31
N PHE A 98 -6.77 -24.32 -28.39
CA PHE A 98 -6.92 -24.82 -29.75
C PHE A 98 -5.92 -25.92 -30.12
N SER A 99 -4.71 -25.94 -29.53
CA SER A 99 -3.68 -26.94 -29.83
C SER A 99 -3.75 -28.19 -28.95
N GLU A 100 -4.63 -28.24 -27.95
CA GLU A 100 -4.72 -29.31 -26.93
C GLU A 100 -3.42 -29.55 -26.14
N GLU A 101 -2.44 -28.63 -26.25
CA GLU A 101 -1.16 -28.70 -25.56
C GLU A 101 -1.23 -27.93 -24.22
N ASN A 102 -1.04 -28.65 -23.11
CA ASN A 102 -0.83 -28.04 -21.80
C ASN A 102 0.59 -27.49 -21.69
N ASN A 103 0.80 -26.25 -22.14
CA ASN A 103 2.09 -25.59 -22.00
C ASN A 103 2.21 -24.91 -20.63
N SER A 104 3.08 -25.45 -19.76
CA SER A 104 3.41 -24.89 -18.44
C SER A 104 4.41 -23.74 -18.51
N TYR A 105 4.85 -23.35 -19.71
CA TYR A 105 5.82 -22.27 -19.90
C TYR A 105 5.25 -20.93 -19.45
N SER A 106 5.82 -20.42 -18.36
CA SER A 106 5.47 -19.13 -17.76
C SER A 106 6.73 -18.34 -17.43
N VAL A 107 6.63 -17.02 -17.54
CA VAL A 107 7.73 -16.08 -17.30
C VAL A 107 7.21 -14.95 -16.43
N ASP A 108 8.01 -14.53 -15.46
CA ASP A 108 7.68 -13.42 -14.57
C ASP A 108 7.83 -12.08 -15.29
N THR A 109 6.93 -11.13 -15.00
CA THR A 109 6.94 -9.80 -15.67
C THR A 109 8.23 -9.01 -15.50
N SER A 110 9.03 -9.31 -14.47
CA SER A 110 10.35 -8.69 -14.25
C SER A 110 11.43 -9.14 -15.25
N GLU A 111 11.23 -10.28 -15.92
CA GLU A 111 12.22 -10.91 -16.82
C GLU A 111 11.75 -10.92 -18.28
N VAL A 112 10.71 -10.14 -18.59
CA VAL A 112 10.16 -10.06 -19.94
C VAL A 112 11.15 -9.40 -20.89
N THR A 113 11.30 -10.01 -22.07
CA THR A 113 12.11 -9.50 -23.18
C THR A 113 11.22 -9.44 -24.43
N ASP A 114 11.72 -8.80 -25.49
CA ASP A 114 10.99 -8.65 -26.76
C ASP A 114 10.57 -9.99 -27.38
N GLN A 115 11.27 -11.08 -27.05
CA GLN A 115 10.93 -12.42 -27.55
C GLN A 115 9.73 -13.04 -26.82
N HIS A 116 9.47 -12.63 -25.57
CA HIS A 116 8.40 -13.16 -24.73
C HIS A 116 7.03 -12.55 -25.07
N VAL A 117 6.99 -11.35 -25.65
CA VAL A 117 5.74 -10.65 -26.00
C VAL A 117 5.26 -11.01 -27.40
N ILE A 118 3.94 -10.97 -27.63
CA ILE A 118 3.37 -11.05 -28.97
C ILE A 118 3.68 -9.73 -29.69
N SER A 119 4.45 -9.80 -30.77
CA SER A 119 4.87 -8.64 -31.55
C SER A 119 4.70 -8.95 -33.04
N TYR A 120 4.01 -8.06 -33.75
CA TYR A 120 3.79 -8.12 -35.19
C TYR A 120 3.50 -6.72 -35.73
N GLU A 121 3.82 -6.49 -36.99
CA GLU A 121 3.47 -5.27 -37.71
C GLU A 121 2.40 -5.55 -38.77
N VAL A 122 1.38 -4.71 -38.85
CA VAL A 122 0.25 -4.93 -39.76
C VAL A 122 0.71 -4.93 -41.22
N GLU A 123 1.39 -3.87 -41.65
CA GLU A 123 1.81 -3.69 -43.05
C GLU A 123 2.90 -4.67 -43.48
N ARG A 124 3.89 -4.91 -42.61
CA ARG A 124 5.04 -5.77 -42.93
C ARG A 124 4.74 -7.25 -42.78
N ASP A 125 3.94 -7.62 -41.78
CA ASP A 125 3.81 -9.02 -41.39
C ASP A 125 2.42 -9.59 -41.71
N LEU A 126 1.33 -8.88 -41.39
CA LEU A 126 -0.04 -9.38 -41.60
C LEU A 126 -0.54 -9.21 -43.04
N THR A 127 -0.36 -8.03 -43.64
CA THR A 127 -0.81 -7.75 -45.01
C THR A 127 -0.28 -8.77 -46.04
N PRO A 128 1.04 -9.06 -46.12
CA PRO A 128 1.52 -10.05 -47.07
C PRO A 128 1.05 -11.47 -46.74
N LEU A 129 0.88 -11.81 -45.46
CA LEU A 129 0.35 -13.11 -45.03
C LEU A 129 -1.08 -13.30 -45.55
N ILE A 130 -1.96 -12.32 -45.35
CA ILE A 130 -3.36 -12.38 -45.80
C ILE A 130 -3.42 -12.46 -47.33
N LEU A 131 -2.68 -11.60 -48.04
CA LEU A 131 -2.67 -11.58 -49.50
C LEU A 131 -2.15 -12.90 -50.11
N SER A 132 -1.16 -13.54 -49.49
CA SER A 132 -0.62 -14.82 -49.95
C SER A 132 -1.61 -16.00 -49.86
N ASN A 133 -2.69 -15.84 -49.09
CA ASN A 133 -3.74 -16.85 -48.92
C ASN A 133 -5.07 -16.43 -49.58
N CYS A 134 -5.07 -15.37 -50.39
CA CYS A 134 -6.17 -15.01 -51.26
C CYS A 134 -6.06 -15.81 -52.56
N GLN A 135 -6.94 -16.79 -52.74
CA GLN A 135 -6.98 -17.61 -53.94
C GLN A 135 -8.00 -17.02 -54.93
N TYR A 136 -7.58 -16.88 -56.19
CA TYR A 136 -8.45 -16.45 -57.28
C TYR A 136 -8.90 -17.68 -58.05
N GLN A 137 -10.20 -17.96 -58.04
CA GLN A 137 -10.79 -19.02 -58.85
C GLN A 137 -11.56 -18.39 -60.02
N VAL A 138 -11.30 -18.89 -61.23
CA VAL A 138 -12.04 -18.49 -62.44
C VAL A 138 -13.01 -19.61 -62.77
N HIS A 139 -14.31 -19.36 -62.62
CA HIS A 139 -15.32 -20.33 -62.99
C HIS A 139 -15.54 -20.35 -64.51
N GLN A 140 -15.96 -21.50 -65.05
CA GLN A 140 -16.22 -21.69 -66.48
C GLN A 140 -17.46 -20.86 -66.88
N GLY A 141 -17.20 -19.61 -67.27
CA GLY A 141 -18.20 -18.54 -67.43
C GLY A 141 -17.58 -17.13 -67.34
N GLY A 142 -16.34 -17.00 -66.88
CA GLY A 142 -15.60 -15.72 -66.85
C GLY A 142 -15.72 -14.94 -65.55
N GLU A 143 -16.45 -15.46 -64.56
CA GLU A 143 -16.51 -14.87 -63.22
C GLU A 143 -15.27 -15.25 -62.41
N THR A 144 -14.62 -14.24 -61.82
CA THR A 144 -13.45 -14.40 -60.94
C THR A 144 -13.91 -14.23 -59.49
N SER A 145 -13.89 -15.30 -58.71
CA SER A 145 -14.19 -15.28 -57.28
C SER A 145 -12.90 -15.22 -56.46
N GLN A 146 -12.91 -14.45 -55.37
CA GLN A 146 -11.83 -14.38 -54.39
C GLN A 146 -12.22 -15.19 -53.18
N GLU A 147 -11.43 -16.20 -52.83
CA GLU A 147 -11.65 -17.04 -51.65
C GLU A 147 -10.45 -16.97 -50.71
N PHE A 148 -10.71 -16.70 -49.43
CA PHE A 148 -9.67 -16.67 -48.40
C PHE A 148 -9.63 -18.00 -47.67
N ASP A 149 -8.47 -18.63 -47.65
CA ASP A 149 -8.22 -19.82 -46.83
C ASP A 149 -8.00 -19.41 -45.37
N LEU A 150 -9.12 -19.25 -44.64
CA LEU A 150 -9.12 -18.82 -43.24
C LEU A 150 -8.35 -19.78 -42.33
N GLU A 151 -8.41 -21.08 -42.59
CA GLU A 151 -7.70 -22.09 -41.79
C GLU A 151 -6.18 -21.96 -41.95
N LYS A 152 -5.72 -21.73 -43.18
CA LYS A 152 -4.30 -21.53 -43.46
C LYS A 152 -3.80 -20.21 -42.92
N ILE A 153 -4.59 -19.14 -42.99
CA ILE A 153 -4.29 -17.86 -42.35
C ILE A 153 -4.18 -18.06 -40.83
N GLN A 154 -5.17 -18.71 -40.21
CA GLN A 154 -5.17 -19.00 -38.77
C GLN A 154 -3.93 -19.81 -38.35
N ARG A 155 -3.58 -20.88 -39.09
CA ARG A 155 -2.38 -21.69 -38.83
C ARG A 155 -1.10 -20.88 -38.95
N GLN A 156 -0.97 -20.03 -39.97
CA GLN A 156 0.21 -19.20 -40.17
C GLN A 156 0.37 -18.11 -39.10
N ILE A 157 -0.73 -17.45 -38.70
CA ILE A 157 -0.71 -16.44 -37.63
C ILE A 157 -0.34 -17.12 -36.30
N SER A 158 -1.00 -18.23 -35.97
CA SER A 158 -0.75 -18.97 -34.74
C SER A 158 0.72 -19.42 -34.67
N SER A 159 1.22 -20.06 -35.73
CA SER A 159 2.58 -20.60 -35.77
C SER A 159 3.67 -19.51 -35.73
N ARG A 160 3.47 -18.37 -36.40
CA ARG A 160 4.50 -17.32 -36.48
C ARG A 160 4.53 -16.37 -35.28
N PHE A 161 3.37 -15.98 -34.74
CA PHE A 161 3.30 -14.88 -33.78
C PHE A 161 2.88 -15.31 -32.38
N LEU A 162 2.11 -16.41 -32.25
CA LEU A 162 1.45 -16.77 -31.00
C LEU A 162 2.03 -18.04 -30.35
N GLN A 163 2.51 -18.99 -31.15
CA GLN A 163 3.08 -20.24 -30.66
C GLN A 163 4.43 -19.99 -29.96
N GLY A 164 4.68 -20.73 -28.87
CA GLY A 164 5.91 -20.63 -28.09
C GLY A 164 5.98 -19.43 -27.14
N LYS A 165 4.93 -18.59 -27.07
CA LYS A 165 4.87 -17.47 -26.14
C LYS A 165 4.56 -17.94 -24.71
N PRO A 166 5.27 -17.44 -23.69
CA PRO A 166 4.99 -17.78 -22.31
C PRO A 166 3.70 -17.13 -21.81
N ARG A 167 3.10 -17.74 -20.80
CA ARG A 167 2.13 -17.04 -19.95
C ARG A 167 2.87 -16.10 -19.01
N LEU A 168 2.55 -14.81 -19.05
CA LEU A 168 3.16 -13.80 -18.20
C LEU A 168 2.52 -13.82 -16.81
N THR A 169 3.33 -14.02 -15.77
CA THR A 169 2.85 -13.95 -14.38
C THR A 169 2.86 -12.50 -13.89
N LEU A 170 1.92 -12.12 -13.04
CA LEU A 170 1.87 -10.78 -12.43
C LEU A 170 2.94 -10.57 -11.34
N LYS A 171 3.87 -11.52 -11.16
CA LYS A 171 4.97 -11.39 -10.21
C LYS A 171 6.04 -10.47 -10.80
N GLY A 172 6.49 -9.51 -9.99
CA GLY A 172 7.56 -8.59 -10.38
C GLY A 172 7.09 -7.33 -11.10
N ILE A 173 5.78 -7.03 -11.16
CA ILE A 173 5.31 -5.75 -11.72
C ILE A 173 5.92 -4.60 -10.90
N PRO A 174 6.72 -3.72 -11.52
CA PRO A 174 7.38 -2.64 -10.80
C PRO A 174 6.31 -1.78 -10.16
N THR A 175 6.33 -1.68 -8.83
CA THR A 175 5.37 -0.90 -8.05
C THR A 175 6.14 -0.04 -7.07
N LEU A 176 5.89 1.27 -7.11
CA LEU A 176 6.37 2.22 -6.12
C LEU A 176 5.47 2.14 -4.88
N VAL A 177 6.02 1.57 -3.81
CA VAL A 177 5.41 1.59 -2.48
C VAL A 177 6.12 2.67 -1.68
N TYR A 178 5.40 3.71 -1.24
CA TYR A 178 5.98 4.71 -0.35
C TYR A 178 6.34 4.05 0.98
N ARG A 179 7.54 4.34 1.49
CA ARG A 179 8.07 3.84 2.78
C ARG A 179 7.16 4.13 3.98
N ARG A 180 6.13 4.97 3.83
CA ARG A 180 5.18 5.42 4.87
C ARG A 180 3.77 4.81 4.72
N ASP A 181 3.50 4.08 3.63
CA ASP A 181 2.20 3.45 3.36
C ASP A 181 2.20 1.95 3.76
N TRP A 182 3.04 1.56 4.71
CA TRP A 182 2.96 0.20 5.24
C TRP A 182 1.72 0.09 6.09
N ASP A 183 0.87 -0.85 5.71
CA ASP A 183 -0.24 -1.28 6.54
C ASP A 183 0.35 -2.08 7.71
N TYR A 184 0.54 -1.39 8.84
CA TYR A 184 1.00 -2.02 10.08
C TYR A 184 0.05 -3.14 10.51
N GLU A 185 -1.22 -3.16 10.08
CA GLU A 185 -2.13 -4.27 10.36
C GLU A 185 -1.70 -5.55 9.66
N HIS A 186 -1.37 -5.47 8.37
CA HIS A 186 -0.83 -6.61 7.64
C HIS A 186 0.50 -7.08 8.22
N LEU A 187 1.33 -6.14 8.70
CA LEU A 187 2.58 -6.45 9.37
C LEU A 187 2.33 -7.18 10.70
N PHE A 188 1.42 -6.67 11.54
CA PHE A 188 1.07 -7.28 12.81
C PHE A 188 0.42 -8.65 12.63
N LEU A 189 -0.45 -8.81 11.63
CA LEU A 189 -1.03 -10.10 11.29
C LEU A 189 0.04 -11.10 10.86
N SER A 190 0.99 -10.67 10.03
CA SER A 190 2.12 -11.51 9.60
C SER A 190 3.00 -11.95 10.76
N ILE A 191 3.22 -11.09 11.74
CA ILE A 191 3.97 -11.42 12.96
C ILE A 191 3.16 -12.36 13.86
N LYS A 192 1.89 -12.05 14.15
CA LYS A 192 1.00 -12.89 14.96
C LYS A 192 0.87 -14.31 14.40
N ASN A 193 0.87 -14.46 13.08
CA ASN A 193 0.85 -15.76 12.41
C ASN A 193 2.16 -16.54 12.52
N LYS A 194 3.29 -15.86 12.73
CA LYS A 194 4.63 -16.47 12.81
C LYS A 194 5.12 -16.69 14.24
N MET A 195 4.64 -15.89 15.19
CA MET A 195 5.07 -15.93 16.59
C MET A 195 3.97 -15.47 17.54
N ALA A 196 3.93 -16.06 18.73
CA ALA A 196 3.05 -15.63 19.80
C ALA A 196 3.41 -14.19 20.26
N GLN A 197 2.39 -13.37 20.48
CA GLN A 197 2.53 -11.99 20.94
C GLN A 197 1.75 -11.80 22.23
N ASN A 198 2.39 -11.20 23.23
CA ASN A 198 1.85 -10.96 24.56
C ASN A 198 1.92 -9.46 24.90
N PRO A 199 1.00 -8.98 25.77
CA PRO A 199 1.07 -7.60 26.26
C PRO A 199 2.32 -7.36 27.11
N LEU A 200 2.74 -6.10 27.20
CA LEU A 200 3.82 -5.69 28.10
C LEU A 200 3.33 -5.69 29.55
N THR A 201 4.22 -6.04 30.48
CA THR A 201 3.94 -5.94 31.91
C THR A 201 4.00 -4.47 32.37
N ASN A 202 3.18 -4.11 33.37
CA ASN A 202 3.16 -2.76 33.93
C ASN A 202 4.53 -2.30 34.47
N SER A 203 5.36 -3.25 34.95
CA SER A 203 6.72 -2.97 35.40
C SER A 203 7.69 -2.66 34.25
N ALA A 204 7.51 -3.30 33.08
CA ALA A 204 8.27 -2.96 31.88
C ALA A 204 7.85 -1.57 31.37
N ILE A 205 6.54 -1.31 31.29
CA ILE A 205 5.99 -0.03 30.84
C ILE A 205 6.53 1.15 31.67
N SER A 206 6.52 1.04 32.99
CA SER A 206 7.02 2.11 33.87
C SER A 206 8.54 2.31 33.73
N ALA A 207 9.31 1.23 33.56
CA ALA A 207 10.75 1.31 33.32
C ALA A 207 11.08 1.97 31.97
N ILE A 208 10.40 1.58 30.89
CA ILE A 208 10.56 2.17 29.55
C ILE A 208 10.21 3.66 29.60
N ARG A 209 9.08 4.03 30.23
CA ARG A 209 8.65 5.42 30.41
C ARG A 209 9.69 6.24 31.19
N GLY A 210 10.26 5.65 32.24
CA GLY A 210 11.26 6.31 33.09
C GLY A 210 12.59 6.57 32.39
N GLN A 211 12.99 5.70 31.45
CA GLN A 211 14.23 5.81 30.69
C GLN A 211 14.09 6.71 29.45
N LEU A 212 12.95 6.66 28.75
CA LEU A 212 12.69 7.45 27.54
C LEU A 212 12.04 8.80 27.86
N GLN A 213 12.71 9.67 28.61
CA GLN A 213 12.17 11.01 28.92
C GLN A 213 12.39 12.04 27.81
N SER A 214 13.43 11.83 26.98
CA SER A 214 13.74 12.67 25.83
C SER A 214 12.89 12.28 24.61
N TYR A 215 12.48 13.29 23.83
CA TYR A 215 11.77 13.07 22.57
C TYR A 215 12.67 12.41 21.50
N SER A 216 13.97 12.70 21.52
CA SER A 216 14.92 12.10 20.58
C SER A 216 15.02 10.60 20.80
N ASP A 217 15.21 10.20 22.05
CA ASP A 217 15.40 8.80 22.46
C ASP A 217 14.14 7.98 22.17
N ALA A 218 12.94 8.55 22.40
CA ALA A 218 11.68 7.89 22.05
C ALA A 218 11.51 7.72 20.53
N CYS A 219 11.96 8.70 19.73
CA CYS A 219 11.93 8.59 18.27
C CYS A 219 12.92 7.54 17.75
N GLU A 220 14.11 7.47 18.33
CA GLU A 220 15.13 6.49 17.97
C GLU A 220 14.69 5.08 18.35
N ALA A 221 14.18 4.89 19.58
CA ALA A 221 13.60 3.62 20.03
C ALA A 221 12.47 3.15 19.11
N LEU A 222 11.52 4.02 18.77
CA LEU A 222 10.45 3.67 17.84
C LEU A 222 11.00 3.29 16.45
N SER A 223 12.02 4.00 15.96
CA SER A 223 12.62 3.73 14.65
C SER A 223 13.31 2.36 14.60
N ILE A 224 14.03 1.99 15.67
CA ILE A 224 14.65 0.67 15.80
C ILE A 224 13.57 -0.41 15.81
N ILE A 225 12.52 -0.24 16.62
CA ILE A 225 11.42 -1.22 16.68
C ILE A 225 10.69 -1.35 15.34
N GLU A 226 10.47 -0.25 14.61
CA GLU A 226 9.90 -0.30 13.26
C GLU A 226 10.75 -1.09 12.27
N VAL A 227 12.08 -1.00 12.38
CA VAL A 227 12.99 -1.82 11.58
C VAL A 227 12.87 -3.28 11.99
N THR A 228 12.94 -3.58 13.29
CA THR A 228 12.81 -4.95 13.82
C THR A 228 11.50 -5.60 13.40
N LEU A 229 10.37 -4.89 13.52
CA LEU A 229 9.05 -5.33 13.07
C LEU A 229 9.05 -5.81 11.61
N ARG A 230 9.75 -5.10 10.71
CA ARG A 230 9.83 -5.49 9.30
C ARG A 230 10.57 -6.80 9.11
N PHE A 231 11.68 -6.99 9.82
CA PHE A 231 12.46 -8.23 9.75
C PHE A 231 11.69 -9.41 10.36
N LEU A 232 11.01 -9.21 11.49
CA LEU A 232 10.17 -10.25 12.10
C LEU A 232 8.98 -10.61 11.21
N SER A 233 8.39 -9.63 10.51
CA SER A 233 7.32 -9.88 9.55
C SER A 233 7.76 -10.79 8.39
N THR A 234 9.03 -10.76 7.99
CA THR A 234 9.56 -11.61 6.91
C THR A 234 10.11 -12.92 7.43
N ALA A 235 10.98 -12.88 8.44
CA ALA A 235 11.76 -14.03 8.90
C ALA A 235 11.11 -14.80 10.07
N GLY A 236 10.23 -14.15 10.85
CA GLY A 236 9.82 -14.68 12.14
C GLY A 236 10.96 -14.63 13.17
N GLY A 237 10.81 -15.37 14.27
CA GLY A 237 11.76 -15.41 15.37
C GLY A 237 11.21 -16.20 16.56
N ASP A 238 12.09 -16.58 17.50
CA ASP A 238 11.70 -17.24 18.74
C ASP A 238 11.05 -16.22 19.70
N PRO A 239 9.77 -16.38 20.11
CA PRO A 239 9.10 -15.48 21.04
C PRO A 239 9.86 -15.25 22.36
N GLY A 240 10.64 -16.24 22.80
CA GLY A 240 11.43 -16.19 24.04
C GLY A 240 12.76 -15.44 23.93
N MET A 241 13.22 -15.16 22.71
CA MET A 241 14.50 -14.47 22.48
C MET A 241 14.43 -13.02 22.96
N ASP A 242 15.48 -12.58 23.63
CA ASP A 242 15.62 -11.20 24.07
C ASP A 242 15.76 -10.27 22.87
N LEU A 243 15.02 -9.16 22.92
CA LEU A 243 14.94 -8.21 21.83
C LEU A 243 16.30 -7.56 21.54
N ASN A 244 17.12 -7.37 22.57
CA ASN A 244 18.45 -6.80 22.43
C ASN A 244 19.39 -7.74 21.66
N VAL A 245 19.37 -9.05 21.98
CA VAL A 245 20.14 -10.09 21.26
C VAL A 245 19.76 -10.13 19.79
N TYR A 246 18.46 -10.10 19.48
CA TYR A 246 18.01 -10.09 18.08
C TYR A 246 18.50 -8.86 17.30
N ILE A 247 18.44 -7.67 17.91
CA ILE A 247 18.83 -6.42 17.24
C ILE A 247 20.36 -6.32 17.08
N GLN A 248 21.12 -6.73 18.11
CA GLN A 248 22.57 -6.64 18.10
C GLN A 248 23.22 -7.74 17.26
N ASP A 249 22.81 -8.99 17.44
CA ASP A 249 23.53 -10.14 16.88
C ASP A 249 22.99 -10.56 15.51
N ILE A 250 21.67 -10.46 15.30
CA ILE A 250 21.02 -10.87 14.04
C ILE A 250 20.90 -9.69 13.07
N LEU A 251 20.40 -8.54 13.55
CA LEU A 251 20.29 -7.36 12.69
C LEU A 251 21.58 -6.54 12.60
N GLN A 252 22.60 -6.87 13.40
CA GLN A 252 23.92 -6.22 13.41
C GLN A 252 23.84 -4.69 13.61
N MET A 253 22.89 -4.22 14.43
CA MET A 253 22.65 -2.80 14.71
C MET A 253 23.25 -2.32 16.04
N GLY A 254 24.44 -2.82 16.41
CA GLY A 254 25.08 -2.57 17.70
C GLY A 254 25.26 -1.08 18.04
N ASP A 255 25.70 -0.26 17.10
CA ASP A 255 26.08 1.14 17.34
C ASP A 255 24.91 2.08 17.72
N GLN A 256 23.68 1.74 17.31
CA GLN A 256 22.46 2.54 17.57
C GLN A 256 21.73 2.11 18.86
N THR A 257 22.14 1.00 19.47
CA THR A 257 21.42 0.41 20.61
C THR A 257 21.95 0.81 21.99
N ALA A 258 23.11 1.47 22.09
CA ALA A 258 23.77 1.71 23.37
C ALA A 258 22.91 2.50 24.39
N LEU A 259 22.09 3.44 23.91
CA LEU A 259 21.20 4.27 24.73
C LEU A 259 19.89 3.55 25.10
N ILE A 260 19.45 2.59 24.28
CA ILE A 260 18.12 1.96 24.34
C ILE A 260 18.24 0.48 24.80
N SER A 261 19.46 -0.07 24.88
CA SER A 261 19.74 -1.46 25.31
C SER A 261 19.10 -1.78 26.66
N LYS A 262 19.22 -0.89 27.64
CA LYS A 262 18.60 -1.01 28.98
C LYS A 262 17.07 -1.06 28.96
N VAL A 263 16.46 -0.49 27.92
CA VAL A 263 15.01 -0.52 27.67
C VAL A 263 14.61 -1.86 27.04
N LEU A 264 15.44 -2.36 26.13
CA LEU A 264 15.22 -3.58 25.35
C LEU A 264 15.54 -4.86 26.13
N ASP A 265 16.43 -4.81 27.12
CA ASP A 265 16.83 -5.95 27.96
C ASP A 265 15.66 -6.57 28.75
N ARG A 266 14.57 -5.82 28.93
CA ARG A 266 13.36 -6.30 29.62
C ARG A 266 12.27 -6.75 28.65
N CYS A 267 12.56 -6.70 27.35
CA CYS A 267 11.63 -7.03 26.28
C CYS A 267 12.13 -8.25 25.50
N GLN A 268 11.18 -9.04 25.04
CA GLN A 268 11.42 -10.23 24.23
C GLN A 268 10.67 -10.09 22.92
N LEU A 269 10.96 -10.93 21.94
CA LEU A 269 10.30 -10.88 20.63
C LEU A 269 8.77 -11.01 20.73
N ARG A 270 8.26 -11.72 21.75
CA ARG A 270 6.81 -11.78 22.04
C ARG A 270 6.16 -10.44 22.41
N HIS A 271 6.92 -9.41 22.78
CA HIS A 271 6.39 -8.12 23.23
C HIS A 271 6.47 -7.02 22.15
N VAL A 272 6.96 -7.32 20.95
CA VAL A 272 7.39 -6.29 19.98
C VAL A 272 6.23 -5.45 19.46
N ILE A 273 5.06 -6.05 19.22
CA ILE A 273 3.88 -5.28 18.80
C ILE A 273 3.43 -4.33 19.93
N ALA A 274 3.30 -4.85 21.16
CA ALA A 274 2.92 -4.05 22.32
C ALA A 274 3.93 -2.92 22.61
N LEU A 275 5.22 -3.18 22.39
CA LEU A 275 6.28 -2.19 22.53
C LEU A 275 6.18 -1.09 21.47
N TRP A 276 5.91 -1.44 20.21
CA TRP A 276 5.69 -0.45 19.16
C TRP A 276 4.49 0.46 19.48
N LEU A 277 3.37 -0.14 19.91
CA LEU A 277 2.18 0.60 20.30
C LEU A 277 2.48 1.57 21.44
N PHE A 278 3.14 1.08 22.49
CA PHE A 278 3.54 1.90 23.62
C PHE A 278 4.46 3.06 23.21
N LEU A 279 5.50 2.79 22.42
CA LEU A 279 6.46 3.81 21.97
C LEU A 279 5.81 4.84 21.04
N SER A 280 4.88 4.41 20.18
CA SER A 280 4.14 5.31 19.29
C SER A 280 3.24 6.29 20.07
N ALA A 281 2.52 5.77 21.07
CA ALA A 281 1.69 6.55 21.98
C ALA A 281 2.55 7.50 22.81
N HIS A 282 3.64 7.00 23.40
CA HIS A 282 4.56 7.78 24.23
C HIS A 282 5.23 8.92 23.44
N LYS A 283 5.67 8.67 22.20
CA LYS A 283 6.19 9.70 21.30
C LYS A 283 5.17 10.80 21.05
N SER A 284 3.91 10.42 20.86
CA SER A 284 2.80 11.36 20.64
C SER A 284 2.45 12.15 21.90
N GLU A 285 2.46 11.51 23.07
CA GLU A 285 2.30 12.15 24.39
C GLU A 285 3.40 13.20 24.62
N GLN A 286 4.66 12.86 24.36
CA GLN A 286 5.79 13.79 24.49
C GLN A 286 5.69 14.97 23.52
N ARG A 287 5.24 14.72 22.28
CA ARG A 287 5.04 15.78 21.29
C ARG A 287 3.94 16.76 21.72
N LEU A 288 2.88 16.25 22.34
CA LEU A 288 1.84 17.07 22.97
C LEU A 288 2.40 17.93 24.10
N ARG A 289 3.24 17.35 24.98
CA ARG A 289 3.93 18.07 26.06
C ARG A 289 4.81 19.22 25.56
N LEU A 290 5.46 19.04 24.41
CA LEU A 290 6.25 20.08 23.74
C LEU A 290 5.40 21.13 23.00
N LYS A 291 4.06 21.11 23.16
CA LYS A 291 3.09 21.97 22.44
C LYS A 291 3.26 21.92 20.92
N LYS A 292 3.77 20.81 20.39
CA LYS A 292 3.88 20.57 18.95
C LYS A 292 2.62 19.85 18.47
N GLU A 293 2.21 20.16 17.26
CA GLU A 293 1.05 19.52 16.63
C GLU A 293 1.27 18.00 16.50
N VAL A 294 0.35 17.22 17.06
CA VAL A 294 0.30 15.75 17.01
C VAL A 294 -0.59 15.30 15.85
N PHE A 295 -0.31 14.15 15.25
CA PHE A 295 -1.09 13.56 14.15
C PHE A 295 -1.22 14.43 12.89
N ARG A 296 -0.12 15.04 12.44
CA ARG A 296 -0.10 15.86 11.20
C ARG A 296 -0.62 15.12 9.96
N GLU A 297 -0.42 13.81 9.92
CA GLU A 297 -0.74 12.95 8.78
C GLU A 297 -2.23 12.60 8.66
N ILE A 298 -3.01 12.88 9.71
CA ILE A 298 -4.45 12.58 9.75
C ILE A 298 -5.24 13.73 9.13
N ASP A 299 -6.30 13.41 8.40
CA ASP A 299 -7.18 14.38 7.79
C ASP A 299 -7.78 15.33 8.85
N VAL A 300 -8.00 16.58 8.47
CA VAL A 300 -8.66 17.60 9.29
C VAL A 300 -10.08 17.20 9.72
N LYS A 301 -10.74 16.30 8.97
CA LYS A 301 -12.07 15.77 9.29
C LYS A 301 -12.17 15.08 10.66
N TYR A 302 -11.07 14.54 11.19
CA TYR A 302 -11.02 13.89 12.52
C TYR A 302 -10.43 14.78 13.62
N LYS A 303 -10.18 16.06 13.31
CA LYS A 303 -9.52 17.04 14.18
C LYS A 303 -10.47 18.15 14.63
N GLU A 304 -11.78 17.92 14.62
CA GLU A 304 -12.75 18.90 15.12
C GLU A 304 -12.61 19.07 16.64
N ASP A 305 -12.80 20.30 17.11
CA ASP A 305 -12.78 20.60 18.53
C ASP A 305 -14.04 20.09 19.22
N LEU A 306 -13.89 19.66 20.47
CA LEU A 306 -15.02 19.20 21.28
C LEU A 306 -15.91 20.38 21.68
N SER A 307 -17.22 20.20 21.57
CA SER A 307 -18.17 21.17 22.13
C SER A 307 -18.02 21.25 23.65
N PRO A 308 -18.36 22.38 24.29
CA PRO A 308 -18.26 22.52 25.75
C PRO A 308 -19.09 21.47 26.52
N GLN A 309 -20.19 20.99 25.93
CA GLN A 309 -21.02 19.93 26.49
C GLN A 309 -20.34 18.57 26.39
N HIS A 310 -19.80 18.20 25.22
CA HIS A 310 -19.08 16.94 25.03
C HIS A 310 -17.80 16.88 25.86
N ALA A 311 -17.09 18.01 26.02
CA ALA A 311 -15.92 18.10 26.87
C ALA A 311 -16.23 17.82 28.36
N ARG A 312 -17.40 18.23 28.85
CA ARG A 312 -17.84 17.93 30.23
C ARG A 312 -18.12 16.44 30.41
N LEU A 313 -18.84 15.83 29.47
CA LEU A 313 -19.14 14.39 29.49
C LEU A 313 -17.84 13.57 29.45
N LEU A 314 -16.92 13.94 28.57
CA LEU A 314 -15.60 13.32 28.49
C LEU A 314 -14.82 13.48 29.80
N HIS A 315 -14.83 14.66 30.42
CA HIS A 315 -14.10 14.87 31.67
C HIS A 315 -14.64 14.00 32.81
N THR A 316 -15.95 13.75 32.89
CA THR A 316 -16.55 12.83 33.85
C THR A 316 -16.00 11.41 33.63
N PHE A 317 -16.02 10.92 32.39
CA PHE A 317 -15.44 9.61 32.04
C PHE A 317 -13.95 9.51 32.38
N LEU A 318 -13.14 10.51 32.02
CA LEU A 318 -11.69 10.52 32.28
C LEU A 318 -11.33 10.54 33.77
N ASN A 319 -12.26 10.84 34.67
CA ASN A 319 -12.02 10.76 36.11
C ASN A 319 -12.13 9.33 36.64
N GLU A 320 -13.04 8.53 36.08
CA GLU A 320 -13.35 7.17 36.55
C GLU A 320 -12.60 6.10 35.75
N ALA A 321 -12.21 6.40 34.50
CA ALA A 321 -11.59 5.44 33.59
C ALA A 321 -10.09 5.16 33.82
N GLY A 322 -9.68 3.95 33.44
CA GLY A 322 -8.29 3.54 33.28
C GLY A 322 -7.62 4.23 32.08
N LEU A 323 -7.06 5.42 32.31
CA LEU A 323 -6.50 6.28 31.26
C LEU A 323 -5.39 5.63 30.41
N ASP A 324 -4.59 4.74 31.00
CA ASP A 324 -3.45 4.15 30.29
C ASP A 324 -3.88 3.20 29.17
N ALA A 325 -4.80 2.28 29.46
CA ALA A 325 -5.32 1.33 28.47
C ALA A 325 -6.18 2.05 27.42
N PHE A 326 -7.12 2.91 27.87
CA PHE A 326 -7.98 3.68 26.97
C PHE A 326 -7.18 4.53 25.97
N LEU A 327 -6.16 5.25 26.45
CA LEU A 327 -5.34 6.10 25.58
C LEU A 327 -4.55 5.26 24.56
N LEU A 328 -4.05 4.09 24.97
CA LEU A 328 -3.27 3.22 24.10
C LEU A 328 -4.13 2.63 22.98
N GLU A 329 -5.31 2.11 23.30
CA GLU A 329 -6.27 1.56 22.32
C GLU A 329 -6.75 2.65 21.35
N LEU A 330 -7.09 3.83 21.87
CA LEU A 330 -7.47 4.96 21.04
C LEU A 330 -6.31 5.41 20.15
N HIS A 331 -5.08 5.44 20.68
CA HIS A 331 -3.89 5.78 19.90
C HIS A 331 -3.68 4.81 18.74
N GLU A 332 -3.82 3.51 19.01
CA GLU A 332 -3.67 2.47 18.02
C GLU A 332 -4.68 2.62 16.89
N MET A 333 -5.97 2.78 17.22
CA MET A 333 -7.02 3.00 16.22
C MET A 333 -6.71 4.22 15.36
N ILE A 334 -6.29 5.32 15.97
CA ILE A 334 -5.93 6.56 15.27
C ILE A 334 -4.78 6.33 14.27
N VAL A 335 -3.70 5.67 14.69
CA VAL A 335 -2.50 5.51 13.85
C VAL A 335 -2.67 4.45 12.76
N LEU A 336 -3.46 3.40 13.03
CA LEU A 336 -3.68 2.30 12.10
C LEU A 336 -4.83 2.58 11.11
N LYS A 337 -5.99 3.05 11.61
CA LYS A 337 -7.22 3.15 10.81
C LYS A 337 -7.46 4.52 10.19
N LEU A 338 -7.01 5.60 10.84
CA LEU A 338 -7.29 6.97 10.40
C LEU A 338 -6.17 7.59 9.54
N ARG A 339 -5.17 6.79 9.15
CA ARG A 339 -4.07 7.23 8.29
C ARG A 339 -4.40 7.01 6.80
N GLY A 340 -4.47 8.10 6.04
CA GLY A 340 -4.55 8.07 4.58
C GLY A 340 -5.94 8.37 3.99
N PRO A 341 -6.04 8.49 2.66
CA PRO A 341 -7.23 8.98 1.96
C PRO A 341 -8.42 7.99 1.93
N GLN A 342 -8.19 6.72 2.28
CA GLN A 342 -9.25 5.69 2.38
C GLN A 342 -9.84 5.55 3.79
N ALA A 343 -9.40 6.36 4.76
CA ALA A 343 -9.97 6.34 6.11
C ALA A 343 -11.48 6.61 6.10
N GLU A 344 -11.96 7.50 5.23
CA GLU A 344 -13.37 7.90 5.16
C GLU A 344 -14.30 6.80 4.61
N SER A 345 -13.80 5.91 3.74
CA SER A 345 -14.62 4.81 3.23
C SER A 345 -14.90 3.72 4.28
N SER A 346 -14.04 3.63 5.30
CA SER A 346 -14.12 2.59 6.34
C SER A 346 -14.48 3.15 7.72
N PHE A 347 -14.21 4.43 7.98
CA PHE A 347 -14.44 5.11 9.26
C PHE A 347 -15.10 6.47 9.02
N ASN A 348 -16.43 6.50 9.07
CA ASN A 348 -17.18 7.73 8.85
C ASN A 348 -16.99 8.70 10.05
N PRO A 349 -16.61 9.98 9.83
CA PRO A 349 -16.43 10.95 10.91
C PRO A 349 -17.72 11.26 11.69
N ARG A 350 -18.90 10.91 11.15
CA ARG A 350 -20.21 11.12 11.80
C ARG A 350 -20.63 9.96 12.72
N TRP A 351 -19.86 8.87 12.79
CA TRP A 351 -20.18 7.77 13.70
C TRP A 351 -19.79 8.09 15.14
N SER A 352 -20.45 7.40 16.07
CA SER A 352 -20.09 7.40 17.49
C SER A 352 -18.69 6.83 17.67
N LEU A 353 -17.84 7.56 18.40
CA LEU A 353 -16.50 7.13 18.75
C LEU A 353 -16.54 5.90 19.66
N LYS A 354 -17.57 5.77 20.51
CA LYS A 354 -17.80 4.62 21.39
C LYS A 354 -17.93 3.33 20.58
N ASP A 355 -18.94 3.28 19.73
CA ASP A 355 -19.32 2.07 18.99
C ASP A 355 -18.20 1.65 18.04
N THR A 356 -17.54 2.64 17.43
CA THR A 356 -16.39 2.41 16.56
C THR A 356 -15.21 1.82 17.31
N LEU A 357 -14.90 2.33 18.51
CA LEU A 357 -13.79 1.83 19.33
C LEU A 357 -14.08 0.44 19.90
N VAL A 358 -15.32 0.18 20.34
CA VAL A 358 -15.75 -1.14 20.81
C VAL A 358 -15.69 -2.16 19.69
N SER A 359 -16.29 -1.86 18.53
CA SER A 359 -16.22 -2.73 17.36
C SER A 359 -14.77 -3.01 16.93
N TYR A 360 -13.90 -2.00 17.01
CA TYR A 360 -12.48 -2.17 16.71
C TYR A 360 -11.78 -3.13 17.69
N MET A 361 -12.04 -3.04 18.99
CA MET A 361 -11.47 -3.97 19.99
C MET A 361 -11.99 -5.40 19.78
N GLU A 362 -13.28 -5.56 19.48
CA GLU A 362 -13.88 -6.87 19.16
C GLU A 362 -13.22 -7.53 17.94
N THR A 363 -12.94 -6.76 16.88
CA THR A 363 -12.27 -7.31 15.68
C THR A 363 -10.87 -7.84 15.93
N LYS A 364 -10.24 -7.45 17.04
CA LYS A 364 -8.88 -7.88 17.42
C LYS A 364 -8.84 -9.05 18.39
N GLU A 365 -10.00 -9.53 18.84
CA GLU A 365 -10.11 -10.49 19.94
C GLU A 365 -9.41 -9.97 21.21
N SER A 366 -9.36 -8.65 21.39
CA SER A 366 -8.87 -8.01 22.60
C SER A 366 -10.00 -7.88 23.61
N ASP A 367 -9.68 -7.99 24.91
CA ASP A 367 -10.67 -7.76 25.97
C ASP A 367 -11.20 -6.33 25.87
N VAL A 368 -12.49 -6.19 25.56
CA VAL A 368 -13.17 -4.89 25.53
C VAL A 368 -13.08 -4.26 26.92
N LEU A 369 -12.58 -3.02 26.98
CA LEU A 369 -12.50 -2.28 28.23
C LEU A 369 -13.93 -2.03 28.77
N PRO A 370 -14.32 -2.63 29.91
CA PRO A 370 -15.67 -2.50 30.44
C PRO A 370 -16.07 -1.05 30.72
N GLU A 371 -15.08 -0.20 31.06
CA GLU A 371 -15.29 1.21 31.29
C GLU A 371 -15.70 1.94 30.01
N VAL A 372 -15.13 1.57 28.86
CA VAL A 372 -15.44 2.19 27.57
C VAL A 372 -16.84 1.79 27.11
N GLU A 373 -17.20 0.52 27.28
CA GLU A 373 -18.51 0.02 26.86
C GLU A 373 -19.66 0.59 27.71
N SER A 374 -19.44 0.72 29.03
CA SER A 374 -20.51 1.13 29.95
C SER A 374 -20.59 2.62 30.24
N GLN A 375 -19.46 3.36 30.20
CA GLN A 375 -19.39 4.74 30.70
C GLN A 375 -18.97 5.78 29.64
N PHE A 376 -18.48 5.35 28.47
CA PHE A 376 -18.06 6.31 27.46
C PHE A 376 -19.28 6.99 26.80
N PRO A 377 -19.25 8.33 26.61
CA PRO A 377 -20.38 9.06 26.02
C PRO A 377 -20.64 8.67 24.55
N GLU A 378 -21.88 8.31 24.24
CA GLU A 378 -22.32 7.93 22.89
C GLU A 378 -22.42 9.12 21.93
N GLU A 379 -22.54 10.35 22.47
CA GLU A 379 -22.71 11.56 21.68
C GLU A 379 -21.40 12.07 21.06
N ILE A 380 -20.26 11.53 21.48
CA ILE A 380 -18.94 11.93 20.98
C ILE A 380 -18.70 11.28 19.62
N LEU A 381 -18.53 12.11 18.60
CA LEU A 381 -18.32 11.67 17.22
C LEU A 381 -16.84 11.42 16.90
N MET A 382 -16.61 10.55 15.91
CA MET A 382 -15.30 10.27 15.31
C MET A 382 -14.59 11.53 14.79
N SER A 383 -15.34 12.56 14.37
CA SER A 383 -14.78 13.85 13.93
C SER A 383 -13.94 14.55 15.02
N SER A 384 -14.22 14.26 16.29
CA SER A 384 -13.52 14.80 17.46
C SER A 384 -12.51 13.85 18.10
N CYS A 385 -12.22 12.71 17.44
CA CYS A 385 -11.36 11.64 17.95
C CYS A 385 -9.97 12.13 18.42
N ILE A 386 -9.33 12.99 17.62
CA ILE A 386 -8.00 13.52 17.97
C ILE A 386 -8.07 14.45 19.18
N SER A 387 -9.16 15.21 19.33
CA SER A 387 -9.39 16.11 20.46
C SER A 387 -9.64 15.33 21.75
N VAL A 388 -10.38 14.22 21.68
CA VAL A 388 -10.58 13.27 22.79
C VAL A 388 -9.24 12.68 23.25
N TRP A 389 -8.41 12.22 22.31
CA TRP A 389 -7.09 11.67 22.62
C TRP A 389 -6.19 12.71 23.31
N LYS A 390 -6.17 13.95 22.82
CA LYS A 390 -5.42 15.06 23.46
C LYS A 390 -5.91 15.33 24.87
N ALA A 391 -7.22 15.39 25.09
CA ALA A 391 -7.79 15.64 26.42
C ALA A 391 -7.43 14.53 27.42
N ALA A 392 -7.50 13.27 26.99
CA ALA A 392 -7.09 12.12 27.80
C ALA A 392 -5.58 12.15 28.12
N ALA A 393 -4.73 12.44 27.13
CA ALA A 393 -3.28 12.56 27.31
C ALA A 393 -2.90 13.69 28.28
N THR A 394 -3.55 14.86 28.16
CA THR A 394 -3.32 15.98 29.09
C THR A 394 -3.77 15.62 30.51
N ARG A 395 -4.93 14.97 30.67
CA ARG A 395 -5.42 14.54 31.99
C ARG A 395 -4.49 13.53 32.66
N LYS A 396 -3.96 12.58 31.87
CA LYS A 396 -2.95 11.62 32.31
C LYS A 396 -1.68 12.32 32.77
N GLN A 397 -1.21 13.32 32.02
CA GLN A 397 -0.06 14.12 32.41
C GLN A 397 -0.31 14.86 33.74
N ASP A 398 -1.47 15.51 33.89
CA ASP A 398 -1.82 16.25 35.11
C ASP A 398 -1.82 15.35 36.35
N ARG A 399 -2.27 14.09 36.22
CA ARG A 399 -2.23 13.09 37.30
C ARG A 399 -0.81 12.63 37.65
N GLN A 400 0.13 12.69 36.70
CA GLN A 400 1.53 12.27 36.91
C GLN A 400 2.41 13.41 37.43
N THR A 401 2.00 14.67 37.22
CA THR A 401 2.72 15.86 37.70
C THR A 401 2.23 16.40 39.06
N ARG A 402 1.04 15.98 39.50
CA ARG A 402 0.52 16.22 40.85
C ARG A 402 1.00 15.11 41.77
#